data_AF-U2HJF0-F1
#
_entry.id   AF-U2HJF0-F1
#
_cell.length_a   1.000
_cell.length_b   1.000
_cell.length_c   1.000
_cell.angle_alpha   90.00
_cell.angle_beta   90.00
_cell.angle_gamma   90.00
#
_symmetry.space_group_name_H-M   'P 1'
#
loop_
_entity.id
_entity.type
_entity.pdbx_description
1 polymer ?
#
loop_
_entity_poly.entity_id
_entity_poly.type
_entity_poly.pdbx_seq_one_letter_code
_entity_poly.pdbx_strand_id
1 'polypeptide(L)'
;MAVRTLLRGRHHRQSEAVTRELLDCGRPYYLFPLQLNSDAQIIVHSPFDGVRDAIDQVIRSFAKHASQDATLVIKNHPFDTGLIEYRRFAMSLARAAGIDGRLRFIDSGHLPTLLQFSRGVVVVNSTVGLSALHHERPLMALGTAIYNMRGLTWQGGLDDFWSNSEPPNMVLYHAFLDYVMHHTQINGDFYTHTGIAMAVKGAVDRLDCVDA
;
A
#
# COMPACT_ATOMS: atom_id res chain seq x y z
N MET A 1 18.96 -1.25 22.22
CA MET A 1 19.43 -1.48 20.83
C MET A 1 19.46 -2.96 20.44
N ALA A 2 20.03 -3.87 21.24
CA ALA A 2 20.11 -5.31 20.91
C ALA A 2 18.75 -6.04 20.75
N VAL A 3 17.76 -5.73 21.61
CA VAL A 3 16.41 -6.32 21.54
C VAL A 3 15.70 -5.96 20.23
N ARG A 4 15.89 -4.74 19.72
CA ARG A 4 15.27 -4.26 18.48
C ARG A 4 15.85 -4.96 17.24
N THR A 5 17.14 -5.25 17.23
CA THR A 5 17.80 -6.01 16.14
C THR A 5 17.37 -7.48 16.14
N LEU A 6 17.23 -8.09 17.33
CA LEU A 6 16.72 -9.46 17.48
C LEU A 6 15.24 -9.58 17.07
N LEU A 7 14.42 -8.60 17.42
CA LEU A 7 13.01 -8.53 16.99
C LEU A 7 12.90 -8.32 15.48
N ARG A 8 13.76 -7.48 14.87
CA ARG A 8 13.85 -7.33 13.40
C ARG A 8 14.18 -8.65 12.70
N GLY A 9 15.15 -9.41 13.20
CA GLY A 9 15.50 -10.72 12.65
C GLY A 9 14.36 -11.75 12.75
N ARG A 10 13.61 -11.73 13.86
CA ARG A 10 12.41 -12.58 14.04
C ARG A 10 11.26 -12.16 13.12
N HIS A 11 10.95 -10.87 13.03
CA HIS A 11 9.91 -10.34 12.15
C HIS A 11 10.22 -10.64 10.68
N HIS A 12 11.49 -10.54 10.29
CA HIS A 12 11.96 -10.90 8.95
C HIS A 12 11.70 -12.38 8.64
N ARG A 13 12.17 -13.30 9.50
CA ARG A 13 11.93 -14.74 9.32
C ARG A 13 10.44 -15.10 9.30
N GLN A 14 9.64 -14.47 10.17
CA GLN A 14 8.19 -14.67 10.18
C GLN A 14 7.55 -14.18 8.89
N SER A 15 7.95 -13.01 8.39
CA SER A 15 7.39 -12.44 7.16
C SER A 15 7.79 -13.25 5.93
N GLU A 16 9.02 -13.77 5.88
CA GLU A 16 9.49 -14.71 4.86
C GLU A 16 8.73 -16.05 4.91
N ALA A 17 8.42 -16.55 6.12
CA ALA A 17 7.62 -17.76 6.28
C ALA A 17 6.17 -17.56 5.81
N VAL A 18 5.55 -16.43 6.16
CA VAL A 18 4.20 -16.09 5.68
C VAL A 18 4.19 -15.87 4.17
N THR A 19 5.21 -15.20 3.61
CA THR A 19 5.31 -15.01 2.16
C THR A 19 5.42 -16.35 1.45
N ARG A 20 6.28 -17.26 1.94
CA ARG A 20 6.36 -18.63 1.40
C ARG A 20 5.05 -19.40 1.56
N GLU A 21 4.42 -19.36 2.74
CA GLU A 21 3.11 -20.00 2.96
C GLU A 21 2.08 -19.53 1.93
N LEU A 22 1.99 -18.21 1.69
CA LEU A 22 1.06 -17.64 0.72
C LEU A 22 1.34 -18.11 -0.72
N LEU A 23 2.61 -18.22 -1.10
CA LEU A 23 3.00 -18.67 -2.44
C LEU A 23 2.84 -20.18 -2.62
N ASP A 24 3.18 -20.97 -1.60
CA ASP A 24 3.15 -22.43 -1.64
C ASP A 24 1.72 -22.98 -1.53
N CYS A 25 0.85 -22.33 -0.75
CA CYS A 25 -0.54 -22.78 -0.58
C CYS A 25 -1.42 -22.47 -1.79
N GLY A 26 -0.98 -21.57 -2.69
CA GLY A 26 -1.71 -21.17 -3.90
C GLY A 26 -3.04 -20.46 -3.63
N ARG A 27 -3.36 -20.12 -2.38
CA ARG A 27 -4.62 -19.45 -2.03
C ARG A 27 -4.54 -17.98 -2.44
N PRO A 28 -5.62 -17.40 -3.00
CA PRO A 28 -5.63 -15.99 -3.35
C PRO A 28 -5.47 -15.15 -2.09
N TYR A 29 -4.70 -14.07 -2.16
CA TYR A 29 -4.61 -13.11 -1.08
C TYR A 29 -4.71 -11.67 -1.55
N TYR A 30 -5.26 -10.84 -0.67
CA TYR A 30 -5.33 -9.40 -0.85
C TYR A 30 -4.33 -8.73 0.07
N LEU A 31 -3.68 -7.68 -0.41
CA LEU A 31 -2.67 -6.94 0.35
C LEU A 31 -3.23 -5.59 0.81
N PHE A 32 -3.07 -5.29 2.10
CA PHE A 32 -3.36 -3.99 2.69
C PHE A 32 -2.11 -3.47 3.44
N PRO A 33 -1.24 -2.69 2.77
CA PRO A 33 -0.09 -2.08 3.40
C PRO A 33 -0.51 -0.84 4.20
N LEU A 34 -0.09 -0.79 5.47
CA LEU A 34 -0.40 0.32 6.37
C LEU A 34 0.52 1.51 6.12
N GLN A 35 -0.02 2.70 6.37
CA GLN A 35 0.71 3.97 6.40
C GLN A 35 0.96 4.41 7.85
N LEU A 36 1.86 5.37 8.05
CA LEU A 36 2.03 5.99 9.36
C LEU A 36 0.80 6.82 9.73
N ASN A 37 0.36 6.75 10.98
CA ASN A 37 -0.79 7.53 11.44
C ASN A 37 -0.54 9.05 11.40
N SER A 38 0.73 9.45 11.48
CA SER A 38 1.15 10.86 11.40
C SER A 38 1.37 11.35 9.97
N ASP A 39 1.14 10.50 8.96
CA ASP A 39 1.28 10.90 7.56
C ASP A 39 0.21 11.96 7.23
N ALA A 40 0.61 13.07 6.63
CA ALA A 40 -0.31 14.10 6.16
C ALA A 40 -1.35 13.53 5.17
N GLN A 41 -0.99 12.48 4.43
CA GLN A 41 -1.91 11.77 3.56
C GLN A 41 -3.07 11.12 4.35
N ILE A 42 -2.82 10.59 5.55
CA ILE A 42 -3.86 10.03 6.42
C ILE A 42 -4.67 11.13 7.11
N ILE A 43 -4.05 12.26 7.44
CA ILE A 43 -4.72 13.34 8.17
C ILE A 43 -5.59 14.22 7.25
N VAL A 44 -5.16 14.47 6.02
CA VAL A 44 -5.76 15.49 5.12
C VAL A 44 -6.46 14.86 3.91
N HIS A 45 -5.91 13.76 3.38
CA HIS A 45 -6.34 13.18 2.09
C HIS A 45 -7.07 11.84 2.26
N SER A 46 -7.60 11.58 3.44
CA SER A 46 -8.23 10.33 3.84
C SER A 46 -9.57 10.61 4.51
N PRO A 47 -10.61 9.78 4.28
CA PRO A 47 -11.89 9.90 4.96
C PRO A 47 -11.86 9.34 6.40
N PHE A 48 -10.73 8.78 6.84
CA PHE A 48 -10.58 8.11 8.12
C PHE A 48 -10.00 9.02 9.20
N ASP A 49 -10.45 8.84 10.44
CA ASP A 49 -9.87 9.49 11.63
C ASP A 49 -8.44 8.98 11.94
N GLY A 50 -8.04 7.87 11.32
CA GLY A 50 -6.69 7.32 11.42
C GLY A 50 -6.59 5.91 10.86
N VAL A 51 -5.41 5.32 10.99
CA VAL A 51 -5.09 4.00 10.39
C VAL A 51 -5.97 2.88 10.97
N ARG A 52 -6.40 2.98 12.24
CA ARG A 52 -7.28 1.98 12.86
C ARG A 52 -8.66 1.92 12.21
N ASP A 53 -9.20 3.06 11.81
CA ASP A 53 -10.52 3.13 11.18
C ASP A 53 -10.47 2.49 9.78
N ALA A 54 -9.41 2.76 9.02
CA ALA A 54 -9.15 2.06 7.75
C ALA A 54 -8.99 0.54 7.95
N ILE A 55 -8.28 0.09 8.99
CA ILE A 55 -8.16 -1.35 9.32
C ILE A 55 -9.54 -1.96 9.62
N ASP A 56 -10.38 -1.28 10.40
CA ASP A 56 -11.72 -1.77 10.75
C ASP A 56 -12.61 -1.91 9.51
N GLN A 57 -12.68 -0.88 8.67
CA GLN A 57 -13.46 -0.93 7.43
C GLN A 57 -13.01 -2.07 6.51
N VAL A 58 -11.69 -2.21 6.29
CA VAL A 58 -11.14 -3.26 5.42
C VAL A 58 -11.41 -4.66 5.97
N ILE A 59 -11.19 -4.89 7.27
CA ILE A 59 -11.44 -6.19 7.89
C ILE A 59 -12.92 -6.57 7.81
N ARG A 60 -13.83 -5.63 8.12
CA ARG A 60 -15.27 -5.90 8.09
C ARG A 60 -15.78 -6.18 6.69
N SER A 61 -15.32 -5.41 5.71
CA SER A 61 -15.68 -5.61 4.31
C SER A 61 -15.15 -6.95 3.80
N PHE A 62 -13.86 -7.22 3.99
CA PHE A 62 -13.24 -8.50 3.60
C PHE A 62 -13.95 -9.69 4.24
N ALA A 63 -14.28 -9.62 5.53
CA ALA A 63 -14.93 -10.73 6.23
C ALA A 63 -16.28 -11.12 5.62
N LYS A 64 -17.04 -10.14 5.15
CA LYS A 64 -18.39 -10.33 4.60
C LYS A 64 -18.40 -10.68 3.11
N HIS A 65 -17.49 -10.10 2.34
CA HIS A 65 -17.60 -10.08 0.87
C HIS A 65 -16.51 -10.86 0.14
N ALA A 66 -15.35 -11.10 0.76
CA ALA A 66 -14.29 -11.88 0.13
C ALA A 66 -14.56 -13.38 0.21
N SER A 67 -14.12 -14.11 -0.82
CA SER A 67 -14.21 -15.57 -0.88
C SER A 67 -13.61 -16.25 0.36
N GLN A 68 -14.19 -17.36 0.79
CA GLN A 68 -13.78 -18.07 2.01
C GLN A 68 -12.35 -18.65 1.93
N ASP A 69 -11.86 -18.92 0.72
CA ASP A 69 -10.51 -19.39 0.47
C ASP A 69 -9.48 -18.24 0.43
N ALA A 70 -9.91 -16.97 0.33
CA ALA A 70 -9.00 -15.83 0.28
C ALA A 70 -8.40 -15.49 1.65
N THR A 71 -7.17 -14.96 1.62
CA THR A 71 -6.44 -14.44 2.80
C THR A 71 -6.28 -12.93 2.70
N LEU A 72 -6.48 -12.20 3.81
CA LEU A 72 -6.13 -10.80 3.91
C LEU A 72 -4.74 -10.67 4.56
N VAL A 73 -3.82 -10.00 3.88
CA VAL A 73 -2.47 -9.73 4.37
C VAL A 73 -2.37 -8.26 4.72
N ILE A 74 -2.28 -7.95 6.01
CA ILE A 74 -1.99 -6.60 6.49
C ILE A 74 -0.48 -6.49 6.70
N LYS A 75 0.14 -5.54 6.01
CA LYS A 75 1.58 -5.29 6.13
C LYS A 75 1.82 -3.99 6.89
N ASN A 76 2.50 -4.09 8.02
CA ASN A 76 2.85 -2.92 8.81
C ASN A 76 3.84 -2.01 8.07
N HIS A 77 3.82 -0.72 8.43
CA HIS A 77 4.74 0.26 7.86
C HIS A 77 6.17 0.06 8.41
N PRO A 78 7.23 0.08 7.59
CA PRO A 78 8.60 -0.21 8.05
C PRO A 78 9.14 0.80 9.08
N PHE A 79 8.60 2.01 9.08
CA PHE A 79 8.94 3.07 10.03
C PHE A 79 7.98 3.19 11.20
N ASP A 80 6.99 2.29 11.32
CA ASP A 80 6.11 2.26 12.48
C ASP A 80 6.93 1.99 13.76
N THR A 81 6.65 2.75 14.81
CA THR A 81 7.39 2.70 16.08
C THR A 81 6.85 1.64 17.03
N GLY A 82 5.71 1.02 16.72
CA GLY A 82 4.98 0.11 17.60
C GLY A 82 4.23 0.79 18.74
N LEU A 83 4.18 2.14 18.77
CA LEU A 83 3.43 2.87 19.80
C LEU A 83 1.93 2.56 19.72
N ILE A 84 1.43 2.33 18.51
CA ILE A 84 0.06 1.89 18.27
C ILE A 84 0.09 0.40 17.94
N GLU A 85 -0.54 -0.40 18.79
CA GLU A 85 -0.60 -1.87 18.66
C GLU A 85 -1.52 -2.35 17.52
N TYR A 86 -1.21 -2.02 16.27
CA TYR A 86 -2.02 -2.37 15.09
C TYR A 86 -2.22 -3.86 14.92
N ARG A 87 -1.18 -4.67 15.15
CA ARG A 87 -1.27 -6.13 15.09
C ARG A 87 -2.34 -6.65 16.05
N ARG A 88 -2.30 -6.21 17.31
CA ARG A 88 -3.27 -6.65 18.33
C ARG A 88 -4.69 -6.20 17.97
N PHE A 89 -4.82 -4.96 17.51
CA PHE A 89 -6.10 -4.40 17.07
C PHE A 89 -6.70 -5.18 15.90
N ALA A 90 -5.94 -5.35 14.80
CA ALA A 90 -6.36 -6.11 13.63
C ALA A 90 -6.74 -7.56 13.96
N MET A 91 -5.94 -8.26 14.78
CA MET A 91 -6.25 -9.64 15.20
C MET A 91 -7.47 -9.72 16.12
N SER A 92 -7.76 -8.70 16.93
CA SER A 92 -9.02 -8.66 17.71
C SER A 92 -10.24 -8.50 16.82
N LEU A 93 -10.17 -7.62 15.82
CA LEU A 93 -11.24 -7.45 14.83
C LEU A 93 -11.45 -8.71 13.99
N ALA A 94 -10.37 -9.35 13.54
CA ALA A 94 -10.45 -10.59 12.79
C ALA A 94 -11.15 -11.70 13.56
N ARG A 95 -10.87 -11.86 14.86
CA ARG A 95 -11.57 -12.81 15.72
C ARG A 95 -13.05 -12.47 15.87
N ALA A 96 -13.37 -11.20 16.12
CA ALA A 96 -14.76 -10.74 16.23
C ALA A 96 -15.54 -10.94 14.92
N ALA A 97 -14.86 -10.87 13.77
CA ALA A 97 -15.43 -11.08 12.44
C ALA A 97 -15.33 -12.54 11.95
N GLY A 98 -14.76 -13.47 12.72
CA GLY A 98 -14.62 -14.89 12.33
C GLY A 98 -13.63 -15.17 11.20
N ILE A 99 -12.62 -14.31 11.00
CA ILE A 99 -11.61 -14.43 9.93
C ILE A 99 -10.17 -14.53 10.44
N ASP A 100 -9.95 -14.81 11.71
CA ASP A 100 -8.62 -14.89 12.30
C ASP A 100 -7.72 -15.95 11.63
N GLY A 101 -8.30 -17.04 11.14
CA GLY A 101 -7.59 -18.03 10.31
C GLY A 101 -7.21 -17.52 8.91
N ARG A 102 -7.88 -16.47 8.41
CA ARG A 102 -7.72 -15.87 7.07
C ARG A 102 -7.07 -14.48 7.10
N LEU A 103 -6.65 -14.00 8.27
CA LEU A 103 -5.86 -12.78 8.41
C LEU A 103 -4.40 -13.15 8.66
N ARG A 104 -3.48 -12.49 7.95
CA ARG A 104 -2.05 -12.51 8.24
C ARG A 104 -1.58 -11.09 8.44
N PHE A 105 -0.93 -10.81 9.58
CA PHE A 105 -0.30 -9.52 9.84
C PHE A 105 1.21 -9.70 9.83
N ILE A 106 1.92 -8.93 9.00
CA ILE A 106 3.38 -9.02 8.83
C ILE A 106 4.04 -7.67 9.09
N ASP A 107 5.16 -7.67 9.80
CA ASP A 107 5.91 -6.43 10.12
C ASP A 107 7.02 -6.14 9.10
N SER A 108 7.34 -7.10 8.23
CA SER A 108 8.38 -6.97 7.22
C SER A 108 7.99 -7.80 5.99
N GLY A 109 8.94 -8.13 5.11
CA GLY A 109 8.67 -8.85 3.85
C GLY A 109 8.85 -7.96 2.63
N HIS A 110 9.31 -8.58 1.54
CA HIS A 110 9.65 -7.93 0.28
C HIS A 110 8.38 -7.52 -0.47
N LEU A 111 8.05 -6.22 -0.41
CA LEU A 111 6.81 -5.68 -0.95
C LEU A 111 6.60 -6.01 -2.45
N PRO A 112 7.60 -5.91 -3.35
CA PRO A 112 7.41 -6.27 -4.76
C PRO A 112 6.94 -7.71 -4.96
N THR A 113 7.47 -8.66 -4.19
CA THR A 113 7.03 -10.07 -4.25
C THR A 113 5.58 -10.21 -3.77
N LEU A 114 5.20 -9.53 -2.69
CA LEU A 114 3.81 -9.54 -2.21
C LEU A 114 2.84 -8.87 -3.20
N LEU A 115 3.28 -7.85 -3.91
CA LEU A 115 2.45 -7.21 -4.94
C LEU A 115 2.28 -8.15 -6.13
N GLN A 116 3.36 -8.69 -6.67
CA GLN A 116 3.37 -9.54 -7.87
C GLN A 116 2.36 -10.70 -7.82
N PHE A 117 2.19 -11.33 -6.66
CA PHE A 117 1.32 -12.50 -6.51
C PHE A 117 -0.02 -12.22 -5.81
N SER A 118 -0.29 -10.97 -5.44
CA SER A 118 -1.59 -10.61 -4.86
C SER A 118 -2.72 -10.70 -5.89
N ARG A 119 -3.92 -11.02 -5.40
CA ARG A 119 -5.18 -10.97 -6.15
C ARG A 119 -5.67 -9.53 -6.35
N GLY A 120 -5.37 -8.67 -5.39
CA GLY A 120 -5.68 -7.24 -5.42
C GLY A 120 -5.06 -6.54 -4.22
N VAL A 121 -4.93 -5.23 -4.32
CA VAL A 121 -4.31 -4.39 -3.31
C VAL A 121 -5.32 -3.32 -2.88
N VAL A 122 -5.45 -3.13 -1.57
CA VAL A 122 -6.20 -2.01 -1.00
C VAL A 122 -5.18 -1.04 -0.41
N VAL A 123 -5.36 0.25 -0.62
CA VAL A 123 -4.58 1.31 0.02
C VAL A 123 -5.53 2.41 0.47
N VAL A 124 -5.09 3.24 1.41
CA VAL A 124 -5.79 4.51 1.64
C VAL A 124 -5.42 5.46 0.50
N ASN A 125 -4.17 5.90 0.46
CA ASN A 125 -3.64 6.78 -0.59
C ASN A 125 -2.11 6.66 -0.76
N SER A 126 -1.50 5.64 -0.17
CA SER A 126 -0.07 5.38 -0.25
C SER A 126 0.47 5.35 -1.69
N THR A 127 1.71 5.79 -1.89
CA THR A 127 2.43 5.58 -3.17
C THR A 127 2.65 4.11 -3.50
N VAL A 128 2.50 3.21 -2.53
CA VAL A 128 2.44 1.75 -2.78
C VAL A 128 1.35 1.40 -3.79
N GLY A 129 0.28 2.21 -3.91
CA GLY A 129 -0.70 2.07 -4.98
C GLY A 129 -0.06 2.10 -6.38
N LEU A 130 0.87 3.03 -6.65
CA LEU A 130 1.59 3.08 -7.92
C LEU A 130 2.45 1.82 -8.16
N SER A 131 2.99 1.23 -7.10
CA SER A 131 3.70 -0.05 -7.18
C SER A 131 2.75 -1.22 -7.45
N ALA A 132 1.54 -1.22 -6.88
CA ALA A 132 0.52 -2.21 -7.22
C ALA A 132 0.13 -2.14 -8.71
N LEU A 133 -0.06 -0.93 -9.23
CA LEU A 133 -0.32 -0.70 -10.66
C LEU A 133 0.83 -1.18 -11.53
N HIS A 134 2.07 -0.90 -11.13
CA HIS A 134 3.27 -1.40 -11.83
C HIS A 134 3.29 -2.93 -11.95
N HIS A 135 2.80 -3.63 -10.93
CA HIS A 135 2.69 -5.08 -10.91
C HIS A 135 1.39 -5.60 -11.57
N GLU A 136 0.63 -4.75 -12.25
CA GLU A 136 -0.64 -5.09 -12.92
C GLU A 136 -1.70 -5.63 -11.96
N ARG A 137 -1.67 -5.20 -10.69
CA ARG A 137 -2.62 -5.66 -9.68
C ARG A 137 -3.86 -4.76 -9.64
N PRO A 138 -5.06 -5.34 -9.55
CA PRO A 138 -6.26 -4.56 -9.22
C PRO A 138 -6.05 -3.77 -7.93
N LEU A 139 -6.44 -2.49 -7.94
CA LEU A 139 -6.15 -1.55 -6.86
C LEU A 139 -7.41 -0.83 -6.39
N MET A 140 -7.69 -0.88 -5.10
CA MET A 140 -8.70 -0.06 -4.43
C MET A 140 -8.01 1.04 -3.63
N ALA A 141 -8.31 2.30 -3.93
CA ALA A 141 -7.88 3.45 -3.15
C ALA A 141 -9.07 3.98 -2.33
N LEU A 142 -8.98 3.89 -1.00
CA LEU A 142 -10.03 4.29 -0.07
C LEU A 142 -10.04 5.80 0.21
N GLY A 143 -8.91 6.47 -0.01
CA GLY A 143 -8.75 7.91 0.15
C GLY A 143 -8.54 8.62 -1.18
N THR A 144 -8.22 9.91 -1.08
CA THR A 144 -7.87 10.73 -2.23
C THR A 144 -6.42 10.45 -2.61
N ALA A 145 -6.23 9.88 -3.81
CA ALA A 145 -4.92 9.68 -4.41
C ALA A 145 -4.92 10.18 -5.84
N ILE A 146 -3.83 10.78 -6.30
CA ILE A 146 -3.72 11.37 -7.65
C ILE A 146 -3.90 10.34 -8.78
N TYR A 147 -3.69 9.07 -8.50
CA TYR A 147 -3.86 7.95 -9.43
C TYR A 147 -5.24 7.28 -9.29
N ASN A 148 -6.11 7.74 -8.37
CA ASN A 148 -7.43 7.16 -8.15
C ASN A 148 -8.39 7.64 -9.25
N MET A 149 -8.38 6.92 -10.38
CA MET A 149 -9.21 7.24 -11.54
C MET A 149 -9.60 5.97 -12.29
N ARG A 150 -10.73 6.03 -12.99
CA ARG A 150 -11.21 4.94 -13.86
C ARG A 150 -10.11 4.49 -14.82
N GLY A 151 -9.90 3.17 -14.86
CA GLY A 151 -8.88 2.54 -15.69
C GLY A 151 -7.55 2.32 -14.98
N LEU A 152 -7.24 3.05 -13.89
CA LEU A 152 -6.09 2.75 -13.03
C LEU A 152 -6.54 2.01 -11.76
N THR A 153 -7.55 2.53 -11.09
CA THR A 153 -8.08 1.93 -9.86
C THR A 153 -9.50 1.42 -10.06
N TRP A 154 -9.90 0.48 -9.21
CA TRP A 154 -11.30 0.12 -9.04
C TRP A 154 -12.10 1.36 -8.59
N GLN A 155 -13.25 1.57 -9.21
CA GLN A 155 -14.11 2.74 -8.95
C GLN A 155 -15.44 2.39 -8.28
N GLY A 156 -15.69 1.10 -8.04
CA GLY A 156 -16.83 0.66 -7.25
C GLY A 156 -16.56 0.73 -5.75
N GLY A 157 -17.49 0.19 -4.95
CA GLY A 157 -17.31 0.08 -3.50
C GLY A 157 -16.24 -0.95 -3.12
N LEU A 158 -15.71 -0.82 -1.90
CA LEU A 158 -14.79 -1.81 -1.32
C LEU A 158 -15.42 -3.20 -1.23
N ASP A 159 -16.71 -3.29 -0.91
CA ASP A 159 -17.43 -4.56 -0.79
C ASP A 159 -17.45 -5.34 -2.11
N ASP A 160 -17.56 -4.65 -3.26
CA ASP A 160 -17.57 -5.29 -4.58
C ASP A 160 -16.16 -5.61 -5.11
N PHE A 161 -15.13 -4.93 -4.58
CA PHE A 161 -13.74 -5.10 -5.01
C PHE A 161 -13.24 -6.54 -4.83
N TRP A 162 -13.69 -7.23 -3.77
CA TRP A 162 -13.20 -8.57 -3.41
C TRP A 162 -13.58 -9.67 -4.41
N SER A 163 -14.56 -9.42 -5.29
CA SER A 163 -15.06 -10.39 -6.26
C SER A 163 -14.98 -9.90 -7.71
N ASN A 164 -15.11 -8.58 -7.94
CA ASN A 164 -15.29 -8.01 -9.27
C ASN A 164 -14.11 -7.16 -9.75
N SER A 165 -12.99 -7.14 -9.03
CA SER A 165 -11.87 -6.26 -9.35
C SER A 165 -11.18 -6.58 -10.67
N GLU A 166 -10.81 -5.52 -11.40
CA GLU A 166 -10.18 -5.57 -12.71
C GLU A 166 -8.72 -5.07 -12.64
N PRO A 167 -7.81 -5.64 -13.44
CA PRO A 167 -6.44 -5.14 -13.53
C PRO A 167 -6.42 -3.74 -14.17
N PRO A 168 -5.39 -2.94 -13.89
CA PRO A 168 -5.25 -1.61 -14.47
C PRO A 168 -5.01 -1.66 -15.98
N ASN A 169 -5.45 -0.62 -16.67
CA ASN A 169 -5.09 -0.38 -18.06
C ASN A 169 -3.63 0.12 -18.13
N MET A 170 -2.73 -0.74 -18.60
CA MET A 170 -1.31 -0.44 -18.62
C MET A 170 -0.90 0.66 -19.62
N VAL A 171 -1.70 0.90 -20.66
CA VAL A 171 -1.50 2.05 -21.55
C VAL A 171 -1.78 3.35 -20.80
N LEU A 172 -2.89 3.40 -20.05
CA LEU A 172 -3.22 4.56 -19.21
C LEU A 172 -2.20 4.74 -18.08
N TYR A 173 -1.71 3.65 -17.49
CA TYR A 173 -0.70 3.70 -16.44
C TYR A 173 0.61 4.33 -16.92
N HIS A 174 1.12 3.90 -18.08
CA HIS A 174 2.33 4.51 -18.65
C HIS A 174 2.10 5.98 -19.02
N ALA A 175 0.97 6.31 -19.63
CA ALA A 175 0.63 7.70 -19.94
C ALA A 175 0.53 8.58 -18.67
N PHE A 176 -0.04 8.04 -17.59
CA PHE A 176 -0.11 8.69 -16.29
C PHE A 176 1.29 8.94 -15.70
N LEU A 177 2.15 7.90 -15.68
CA LEU A 177 3.52 8.04 -15.19
C LEU A 177 4.30 9.07 -15.99
N ASP A 178 4.23 9.01 -17.33
CA ASP A 178 4.89 9.95 -18.21
C ASP A 178 4.43 11.38 -17.92
N TYR A 179 3.12 11.59 -17.77
CA TYR A 179 2.60 12.91 -17.42
C TYR A 179 3.13 13.42 -16.08
N VAL A 180 3.06 12.60 -15.02
CA VAL A 180 3.52 12.97 -13.68
C VAL A 180 5.01 13.30 -13.69
N MET A 181 5.84 12.45 -14.32
CA MET A 181 7.29 12.63 -14.42
C MET A 181 7.65 13.96 -15.10
N HIS A 182 7.00 14.30 -16.22
CA HIS A 182 7.37 15.48 -17.00
C HIS A 182 6.77 16.79 -16.49
N HIS A 183 5.63 16.75 -15.77
CA HIS A 183 4.91 17.98 -15.41
C HIS A 183 5.05 18.37 -13.93
N THR A 184 5.32 17.40 -13.06
CA THR A 184 5.30 17.62 -11.60
C THR A 184 6.63 17.36 -10.90
N GLN A 185 7.53 16.58 -11.50
CA GLN A 185 8.78 16.18 -10.86
C GLN A 185 9.98 17.00 -11.38
N ILE A 186 10.97 17.18 -10.51
CA ILE A 186 12.30 17.72 -10.85
C ILE A 186 13.32 16.65 -10.49
N ASN A 187 14.19 16.30 -11.43
CA ASN A 187 15.21 15.26 -11.20
C ASN A 187 16.28 15.73 -10.20
N GLY A 188 16.55 14.91 -9.18
CA GLY A 188 17.58 15.17 -8.18
C GLY A 188 17.27 14.52 -6.84
N ASP A 189 18.12 14.79 -5.85
CA ASP A 189 17.95 14.34 -4.47
C ASP A 189 18.58 15.34 -3.48
N PHE A 190 18.28 15.18 -2.19
CA PHE A 190 18.79 16.06 -1.12
C PHE A 190 20.04 15.51 -0.40
N TYR A 191 20.59 14.39 -0.86
CA TYR A 191 21.58 13.59 -0.12
C TYR A 191 22.96 13.58 -0.75
N THR A 192 23.04 13.68 -2.08
CA THR A 192 24.29 13.64 -2.83
C THR A 192 24.58 14.99 -3.47
N HIS A 193 25.87 15.36 -3.56
CA HIS A 193 26.24 16.63 -4.22
C HIS A 193 25.74 16.70 -5.66
N THR A 194 25.81 15.57 -6.38
CA THR A 194 25.29 15.45 -7.75
C THR A 194 23.77 15.57 -7.80
N GLY A 195 23.06 14.93 -6.89
CA GLY A 195 21.59 14.98 -6.80
C GLY A 195 21.09 16.38 -6.48
N ILE A 196 21.74 17.06 -5.55
CA ILE A 196 21.44 18.44 -5.19
C ILE A 196 21.69 19.36 -6.40
N ALA A 197 22.82 19.19 -7.10
CA ALA A 197 23.12 20.01 -8.28
C ALA A 197 22.07 19.81 -9.40
N MET A 198 21.61 18.57 -9.64
CA MET A 198 20.52 18.30 -10.58
C MET A 198 19.21 18.95 -10.15
N ALA A 199 18.85 18.82 -8.87
CA ALA A 199 17.61 19.40 -8.32
C ALA A 199 17.60 20.93 -8.43
N VAL A 200 18.71 21.58 -8.07
CA VAL A 200 18.86 23.04 -8.16
C VAL A 200 18.72 23.49 -9.62
N LYS A 201 19.43 22.84 -10.55
CA LYS A 201 19.33 23.18 -11.97
C LYS A 201 17.89 23.05 -12.48
N GLY A 202 17.26 21.89 -12.25
CA GLY A 202 15.91 21.65 -12.74
C GLY A 202 14.85 22.55 -12.08
N ALA A 203 15.06 22.96 -10.82
CA ALA A 203 14.19 23.93 -10.16
C ALA A 203 14.31 25.33 -10.76
N VAL A 204 15.54 25.79 -11.05
CA VAL A 204 15.77 27.07 -11.74
C VAL A 204 15.14 27.05 -13.13
N ASP A 205 15.40 26.00 -13.93
CA ASP A 205 14.82 25.85 -15.28
C ASP A 205 13.27 25.92 -15.23
N ARG A 206 12.65 25.32 -14.21
CA ARG A 206 11.18 25.31 -14.04
C ARG A 206 10.62 26.67 -13.62
N LEU A 207 11.33 27.40 -12.75
CA LEU A 207 10.94 28.73 -12.29
C LEU A 207 11.10 29.78 -13.40
N ASP A 208 12.19 29.72 -14.15
CA ASP A 208 12.47 30.64 -15.26
C ASP A 208 11.49 30.44 -16.43
N CYS A 209 10.94 29.23 -16.60
CA CYS A 209 9.89 28.96 -17.59
C CYS A 209 8.51 29.53 -17.23
N VAL A 210 8.30 30.12 -16.05
CA VAL A 210 6.98 30.68 -15.64
C VAL A 210 6.70 32.04 -16.30
N ASP A 211 7.67 32.64 -17.00
CA ASP A 211 7.55 33.93 -17.69
C ASP A 211 7.45 33.83 -19.25
N ALA A 212 6.96 32.72 -19.82
CA ALA A 212 6.77 32.56 -21.27
C ALA A 212 5.37 32.07 -21.68
#